data_AF-H1L1P3-F1
#
_entry.id   AF-H1L1P3-F1
#
_cell.length_a   1.000
_cell.length_b   1.000
_cell.length_c   1.000
_cell.angle_alpha   90.00
_cell.angle_beta   90.00
_cell.angle_gamma   90.00
#
_symmetry.space_group_name_H-M   'P 1'
#
loop_
_entity.id
_entity.type
_entity.pdbx_description
1 polymer ?
#
loop_
_entity_poly.entity_id
_entity_poly.type
_entity_poly.pdbx_seq_one_letter_code
_entity_poly.pdbx_strand_id
1 'polypeptide(L)'
;MKEIFGVKEVKHDFIKSIVLFIILILIPIIFKIDVDTLKLAEKMHNSFLTISITFAGFLLTALAILVTFPTNEKIEFMKKHKLYPKIFQVYILQYLRICIRYAQLSIIYWFICIYVHSN
;
A
#
# COMPACT_ATOMS: atom_id res chain seq x y z
N MET A 1 -3.40 -22.24 -5.43
CA MET A 1 -2.99 -21.43 -4.25
C MET A 1 -1.52 -21.62 -3.81
N LYS A 2 -0.82 -22.72 -4.14
CA LYS A 2 0.60 -22.91 -3.73
C LYS A 2 1.65 -22.16 -4.56
N GLU A 3 1.32 -21.63 -5.74
CA GLU A 3 2.31 -20.98 -6.62
C GLU A 3 2.41 -19.45 -6.48
N ILE A 4 1.47 -18.81 -5.75
CA ILE A 4 1.43 -17.34 -5.63
C ILE A 4 2.57 -16.81 -4.74
N PHE A 5 3.17 -17.66 -3.91
CA PHE A 5 4.31 -17.35 -3.04
C PHE A 5 5.68 -17.75 -3.63
N GLY A 6 5.72 -18.21 -4.89
CA GLY A 6 6.93 -18.72 -5.55
C GLY A 6 7.93 -17.65 -6.03
N VAL A 7 7.61 -16.36 -5.90
CA VAL A 7 8.49 -15.28 -6.38
C VAL A 7 9.39 -14.85 -5.23
N LYS A 8 10.68 -15.23 -5.28
CA LYS A 8 11.72 -14.78 -4.32
C LYS A 8 11.68 -13.26 -4.07
N GLU A 9 11.22 -12.49 -5.06
CA GLU A 9 11.04 -11.03 -4.99
C GLU A 9 9.98 -10.61 -3.96
N VAL A 10 8.88 -11.35 -3.79
CA VAL A 10 7.84 -11.02 -2.79
C VAL A 10 8.36 -11.21 -1.37
N LYS A 11 9.14 -12.27 -1.12
CA LYS A 11 9.82 -12.46 0.18
C LYS A 11 10.81 -11.34 0.46
N HIS A 12 11.61 -10.96 -0.54
CA HIS A 12 12.61 -9.92 -0.38
C HIS A 12 11.98 -8.53 -0.17
N ASP A 13 10.88 -8.23 -0.87
CA ASP A 13 10.14 -6.99 -0.66
C ASP A 13 9.41 -6.96 0.68
N PHE A 14 8.92 -8.10 1.16
CA PHE A 14 8.34 -8.20 2.50
C PHE A 14 9.38 -7.94 3.59
N ILE A 15 10.56 -8.57 3.49
CA ILE A 15 11.68 -8.33 4.43
C ILE A 15 12.12 -6.86 4.37
N LYS A 16 12.30 -6.29 3.17
CA LYS A 16 12.60 -4.84 3.02
C LYS A 16 11.53 -3.96 3.65
N SER A 17 10.26 -4.34 3.55
CA SER A 17 9.15 -3.62 4.18
C SER A 17 9.23 -3.66 5.71
N ILE A 18 9.57 -4.81 6.28
CA ILE A 18 9.76 -4.97 7.74
C ILE A 18 10.96 -4.14 8.21
N VAL A 19 12.09 -4.21 7.52
CA VAL A 19 13.28 -3.43 7.88
C VAL A 19 12.97 -1.92 7.83
N LEU A 20 12.30 -1.46 6.76
CA LEU A 20 11.87 -0.06 6.66
C LEU A 20 10.91 0.34 7.79
N PHE A 21 10.00 -0.55 8.16
CA PHE A 21 9.04 -0.32 9.25
C PHE A 21 9.75 -0.15 10.60
N ILE A 22 10.72 -1.00 10.92
CA ILE A 22 11.52 -0.89 12.15
C ILE A 22 12.29 0.43 12.18
N ILE A 23 12.92 0.82 11.07
CA ILE A 23 13.64 2.10 10.96
C ILE A 23 12.69 3.28 11.21
N LEU A 24 11.50 3.26 10.60
CA LEU A 24 10.51 4.33 10.74
C LEU A 24 9.96 4.46 12.17
N ILE A 25 9.87 3.36 12.93
CA ILE A 25 9.50 3.39 14.36
C ILE A 25 10.64 3.93 15.23
N LEU A 26 11.90 3.69 14.85
CA LEU A 26 13.06 4.15 15.64
C LEU A 26 13.29 5.66 15.54
N ILE A 27 13.00 6.27 14.39
CA ILE A 27 13.15 7.73 14.18
C ILE A 27 12.45 8.55 15.29
N PRO A 28 11.14 8.35 15.57
CA PRO A 28 10.46 9.12 16.61
C PRO A 28 11.03 8.92 18.03
N ILE A 29 11.57 7.73 18.32
CA ILE A 29 12.17 7.40 19.62
C ILE A 29 13.51 8.12 19.82
N ILE A 30 14.33 8.18 18.77
CA ILE A 30 15.68 8.77 18.83
C ILE A 30 15.61 10.30 18.88
N PHE A 31 14.72 10.90 18.09
CA PHE A 31 14.72 12.35 17.87
C PHE A 31 13.87 13.16 18.87
N LYS A 32 13.22 12.52 19.87
CA LYS A 32 12.31 13.18 20.84
C LYS A 32 11.41 14.21 20.14
N ILE A 33 10.48 13.71 19.32
CA ILE A 33 9.58 14.52 18.49
C ILE A 33 8.83 15.56 19.32
N ASP A 34 9.10 16.84 19.06
CA ASP A 34 8.38 17.99 19.61
C ASP A 34 6.98 18.16 18.99
N VAL A 35 6.13 18.93 19.65
CA VAL A 35 4.72 19.18 19.26
C VAL A 35 4.59 19.77 17.84
N ASP A 36 5.56 20.56 17.37
CA ASP A 36 5.54 21.11 15.99
C ASP A 36 5.80 20.04 14.93
N THR A 37 6.58 19.01 15.25
CA THR A 37 6.77 17.85 14.37
C THR A 37 5.56 16.92 14.36
N LEU A 38 4.72 16.92 15.40
CA LEU A 38 3.43 16.22 15.42
C LEU A 38 2.43 16.86 14.44
N LYS A 39 2.32 18.19 14.40
CA LYS A 39 1.44 18.90 13.44
C LYS A 39 1.87 18.65 11.99
N LEU A 40 3.18 18.59 11.74
CA LEU A 40 3.71 18.22 10.42
C LEU A 40 3.36 16.77 10.08
N ALA A 41 3.54 15.83 11.02
CA ALA A 41 3.18 14.43 10.84
C ALA A 41 1.69 14.22 10.59
N GLU A 42 0.81 14.96 11.27
CA GLU A 42 -0.63 14.93 11.07
C GLU A 42 -1.03 15.45 9.68
N LYS A 43 -0.44 16.58 9.24
CA LYS A 43 -0.66 17.12 7.90
C LYS A 43 -0.18 16.16 6.81
N MET A 44 0.96 15.52 7.02
CA MET A 44 1.47 14.46 6.13
C MET A 44 0.52 13.26 6.14
N HIS A 45 0.08 12.78 7.30
CA HIS A 45 -0.85 11.67 7.43
C HIS A 45 -2.15 11.91 6.64
N ASN A 46 -2.78 13.08 6.82
CA ASN A 46 -4.01 13.42 6.11
C ASN A 46 -3.82 13.53 4.59
N SER A 47 -2.67 14.05 4.14
CA SER A 47 -2.33 14.12 2.72
C SER A 47 -2.10 12.72 2.14
N PHE A 48 -1.34 11.86 2.84
CA PHE A 48 -1.11 10.47 2.44
C PHE A 48 -2.39 9.64 2.44
N LEU A 49 -3.27 9.84 3.41
CA LEU A 49 -4.58 9.20 3.50
C LEU A 49 -5.43 9.58 2.27
N THR A 50 -5.51 10.87 1.94
CA THR A 50 -6.25 11.36 0.77
C THR A 50 -5.72 10.78 -0.54
N ILE A 51 -4.39 10.79 -0.73
CA ILE A 51 -3.76 10.20 -1.91
C ILE A 51 -4.03 8.71 -1.97
N SER A 52 -3.92 7.99 -0.85
CA SER A 52 -4.11 6.54 -0.79
C SER A 52 -5.54 6.14 -1.10
N ILE A 53 -6.54 6.85 -0.57
CA ILE A 53 -7.96 6.62 -0.87
C ILE A 53 -8.23 6.87 -2.36
N THR A 54 -7.68 7.95 -2.93
CA THR A 54 -7.83 8.26 -4.35
C THR A 54 -7.22 7.18 -5.23
N PHE A 55 -6.02 6.71 -4.88
CA PHE A 55 -5.33 5.65 -5.61
C PHE A 55 -6.05 4.31 -5.48
N ALA A 56 -6.54 3.98 -4.28
CA ALA A 56 -7.35 2.79 -4.04
C ALA A 56 -8.67 2.83 -4.82
N GLY A 57 -9.32 3.99 -4.86
CA GLY A 57 -10.52 4.24 -5.67
C GLY A 57 -10.25 4.02 -7.16
N PHE A 58 -9.18 4.63 -7.69
CA PHE A 58 -8.74 4.41 -9.07
C PHE A 58 -8.49 2.92 -9.38
N LEU A 59 -7.84 2.21 -8.45
CA LEU A 59 -7.58 0.79 -8.63
C LEU A 59 -8.87 -0.06 -8.57
N LEU A 60 -9.79 0.23 -7.66
CA LEU A 60 -11.09 -0.44 -7.60
C LEU A 60 -11.91 -0.19 -8.88
N THR A 61 -11.91 1.04 -9.39
CA THR A 61 -12.59 1.37 -10.64
C THR A 61 -11.96 0.65 -11.83
N ALA A 62 -10.63 0.62 -11.93
CA ALA A 62 -9.94 -0.12 -12.99
C ALA A 62 -10.21 -1.64 -12.91
N LEU A 63 -10.28 -2.20 -11.69
CA LEU A 63 -10.67 -3.59 -11.47
C LEU A 63 -12.11 -3.85 -11.89
N ALA A 64 -13.05 -2.97 -11.53
CA ALA A 64 -14.44 -3.06 -11.94
C ALA A 64 -14.60 -2.94 -13.46
N ILE A 65 -13.83 -2.09 -14.12
CA ILE A 65 -13.80 -2.01 -15.59
C ILE A 65 -13.28 -3.32 -16.19
N LEU A 66 -12.19 -3.86 -15.66
CA LEU A 66 -11.64 -5.15 -16.11
C LEU A 66 -12.62 -6.31 -15.88
N VAL A 67 -13.34 -6.35 -14.77
CA VAL A 67 -14.21 -7.51 -14.45
C VAL A 67 -15.58 -7.37 -15.11
N THR A 68 -16.21 -6.20 -15.00
CA THR A 68 -17.67 -6.05 -15.17
C THR A 68 -18.10 -5.60 -16.56
N PHE A 69 -17.22 -5.06 -17.40
CA PHE A 69 -17.60 -4.65 -18.77
C PHE A 69 -17.28 -5.76 -19.80
N PRO A 70 -18.28 -6.51 -20.27
CA PRO A 70 -18.16 -7.40 -21.44
C PRO A 70 -18.36 -6.66 -22.77
N THR A 71 -18.72 -5.39 -22.78
CA THR A 71 -19.27 -4.69 -23.96
C THR A 71 -18.25 -4.06 -24.90
N ASN A 72 -16.96 -4.11 -24.59
CA ASN A 72 -15.93 -3.53 -25.46
C ASN A 72 -15.07 -4.65 -26.05
N GLU A 73 -15.20 -4.89 -27.36
CA GLU A 73 -14.50 -5.95 -28.11
C GLU A 73 -12.99 -5.94 -27.86
N LYS A 74 -12.39 -4.75 -27.68
CA LYS A 74 -10.96 -4.59 -27.35
C LYS A 74 -10.60 -5.15 -25.98
N ILE A 75 -11.48 -4.97 -24.98
CA ILE A 75 -11.29 -5.50 -23.62
C ILE A 75 -11.52 -7.01 -23.60
N GLU A 76 -12.49 -7.51 -24.37
CA GLU A 76 -12.72 -8.95 -24.51
C GLU A 76 -11.55 -9.67 -25.20
N PHE A 77 -10.97 -9.04 -26.23
CA PHE A 77 -9.75 -9.52 -26.87
C PHE A 77 -8.56 -9.55 -25.89
N MET A 78 -8.38 -8.49 -25.09
CA MET A 78 -7.36 -8.47 -24.05
C MET A 78 -7.58 -9.54 -22.98
N LYS A 79 -8.81 -9.79 -22.54
CA LYS A 79 -9.15 -10.86 -21.58
C LYS A 79 -8.80 -12.26 -22.09
N LYS A 80 -8.94 -12.50 -23.38
CA LYS A 80 -8.61 -13.77 -24.06
C LYS A 80 -7.10 -13.93 -24.31
N HIS A 81 -6.31 -12.87 -24.14
CA HIS A 81 -4.87 -12.92 -24.35
C HIS A 81 -4.17 -13.78 -23.28
N LYS A 82 -3.22 -14.64 -23.69
CA LYS A 82 -2.50 -15.56 -22.78
C LYS A 82 -1.79 -14.86 -21.61
N LEU A 83 -1.42 -13.60 -21.77
CA LEU A 83 -0.76 -12.79 -20.72
C LEU A 83 -1.73 -12.15 -19.73
N TYR A 84 -3.03 -12.06 -20.03
CA TYR A 84 -4.04 -11.44 -19.17
C TYR A 84 -4.06 -11.95 -17.72
N PRO A 85 -4.08 -13.28 -17.44
CA PRO A 85 -4.07 -13.76 -16.07
C PRO A 85 -2.81 -13.33 -15.30
N LYS A 86 -1.67 -13.20 -15.98
CA LYS A 86 -0.40 -12.76 -15.38
C LYS A 86 -0.44 -11.26 -15.05
N ILE A 87 -0.98 -10.43 -15.96
CA ILE A 87 -1.17 -9.00 -15.74
C ILE A 87 -2.15 -8.76 -14.58
N PHE A 88 -3.25 -9.51 -14.54
CA PHE A 88 -4.24 -9.44 -13.48
C PHE A 88 -3.64 -9.83 -12.12
N GLN A 89 -2.84 -10.90 -12.06
CA GLN A 89 -2.14 -11.30 -10.85
C GLN A 89 -1.16 -10.22 -10.35
N VAL A 90 -0.36 -9.63 -11.25
CA VAL A 90 0.56 -8.54 -10.90
C VAL A 90 -0.22 -7.34 -10.36
N TYR A 91 -1.35 -7.01 -10.98
CA TYR A 91 -2.22 -5.92 -10.54
C TYR A 91 -2.73 -6.12 -9.11
N ILE A 92 -3.29 -7.30 -8.82
CA ILE A 92 -3.76 -7.66 -7.47
C ILE A 92 -2.60 -7.65 -6.45
N LEU A 93 -1.42 -8.14 -6.84
CA LEU A 93 -0.25 -8.13 -5.97
C LEU A 93 0.21 -6.70 -5.64
N GLN A 94 0.19 -5.79 -6.61
CA GLN A 94 0.53 -4.38 -6.39
C GLN A 94 -0.51 -3.68 -5.51
N TYR A 95 -1.79 -3.96 -5.72
CA TYR A 95 -2.86 -3.48 -4.85
C TYR A 95 -2.63 -3.94 -3.39
N LEU A 96 -2.37 -5.24 -3.18
CA LEU A 96 -2.10 -5.79 -1.86
C LEU A 96 -0.87 -5.15 -1.20
N ARG A 97 0.21 -4.90 -1.97
CA ARG A 97 1.41 -4.20 -1.48
C ARG A 97 1.11 -2.79 -0.99
N ILE A 98 0.30 -2.04 -1.73
CA ILE A 98 -0.10 -0.68 -1.33
C ILE A 98 -0.88 -0.73 -0.01
N CYS A 99 -1.84 -1.65 0.12
CA CYS A 99 -2.62 -1.81 1.36
C CYS A 99 -1.73 -2.14 2.57
N ILE A 100 -0.74 -3.03 2.41
CA ILE A 100 0.20 -3.38 3.48
C ILE A 100 1.03 -2.16 3.91
N ARG A 101 1.56 -1.39 2.95
CA ARG A 101 2.33 -0.16 3.23
C ARG A 101 1.49 0.88 3.98
N TYR A 102 0.23 1.01 3.61
CA TYR A 102 -0.70 1.92 4.28
C TYR A 102 -0.96 1.50 5.73
N ALA A 103 -1.23 0.21 5.97
CA ALA A 103 -1.39 -0.32 7.31
C ALA A 103 -0.14 -0.08 8.18
N GLN A 104 1.06 -0.27 7.61
CA GLN A 104 2.32 0.04 8.29
C GLN A 104 2.43 1.52 8.68
N LEU A 105 2.15 2.44 7.75
CA LEU A 105 2.18 3.89 8.03
C LEU A 105 1.16 4.29 9.11
N SER A 106 -0.03 3.69 9.09
CA SER A 106 -1.06 3.95 10.11
C SER A 106 -0.62 3.50 11.50
N ILE A 107 0.05 2.34 11.60
CA ILE A 107 0.59 1.85 12.88
C ILE A 107 1.71 2.78 13.38
N ILE A 108 2.61 3.21 12.50
CA ILE A 108 3.69 4.15 12.86
C ILE A 108 3.09 5.46 13.39
N TYR A 109 2.09 6.02 12.70
CA TYR A 109 1.41 7.23 13.14
C TYR A 109 0.77 7.07 14.53
N TRP A 110 0.08 5.95 14.77
CA TRP A 110 -0.50 5.64 16.07
C TRP A 110 0.55 5.57 17.19
N PHE A 111 1.71 4.94 16.93
CA PHE A 111 2.83 4.92 17.88
C PHE A 111 3.38 6.32 18.17
N ILE A 112 3.52 7.18 17.16
CA ILE A 112 3.97 8.56 17.33
C ILE A 112 2.98 9.33 18.22
N CYS A 113 1.68 9.19 17.97
CA CYS A 113 0.64 9.84 18.79
C CYS A 113 0.70 9.41 20.26
N ILE A 114 0.85 8.11 20.54
CA ILE A 114 0.97 7.60 21.91
C ILE A 114 2.24 8.13 22.59
N TYR A 115 3.38 8.09 21.89
CA TYR A 115 4.65 8.54 22.45
C TYR A 115 4.63 10.03 22.81
N VAL A 116 4.05 10.87 21.96
CA VAL A 116 3.95 12.31 22.23
C VAL A 116 2.94 12.62 23.33
N HIS A 117 1.85 11.85 23.46
CA HIS A 117 0.87 12.07 24.53
C HIS A 117 1.35 11.56 25.92
N SER A 118 2.37 10.71 25.95
CA SER A 118 2.95 10.14 27.17
C SER A 118 4.12 10.97 27.75
N ASN A 119 4.63 11.95 27.01
CA ASN A 119 5.66 12.91 27.44
C ASN A 119 5.06 14.28 27.67
#